data_AF-A0A7R9HQN3-F1
#
_entry.id   AF-A0A7R9HQN3-F1
#
_cell.length_a   1.000
_cell.length_b   1.000
_cell.length_c   1.000
_cell.angle_alpha   90.00
_cell.angle_beta   90.00
_cell.angle_gamma   90.00
#
_symmetry.space_group_name_H-M   'P 1'
#
loop_
_entity.id
_entity.type
_entity.pdbx_description
1 polymer ?
#
loop_
_entity_poly.entity_id
_entity_poly.type
_entity_poly.pdbx_seq_one_letter_code
_entity_poly.pdbx_strand_id
1 'polypeptide(L)'
;MKADRVPVCKGHLVPHLTGRSIQCCNNTDLCNKFLTPRITFRSTPAPDIVIYDDIPFIALILSLTICLIVQRTIAKQIQMVHTVGKGRYGEVWLARWRGERVAVKVFFTTEEASWFRETEIYQTVLMRHENILGFIAADIKGTGSWTQMLLITDYHENESLHDYLHTNVLDSSSLLTLALSAASGVAHLHTEIFGTRGKPAIAHRDIKSKNILVKRNGQCAIADFGLAVRYISESNKIDIAPNTRVGTRRYMAPEVLDESLNIDAFDSFKMADMYSLGLVFWEMCRRCATGNKLSAADDYVLPYHDSVPSDPSFEDMHEVVCVKKIRPHISTRWLSEEVKFIN
;
A
#
# COMPACT_ATOMS: atom_id res chain seq x y z
N MET A 1 -21.68 55.47 -62.30
CA MET A 1 -22.64 56.45 -61.74
C MET A 1 -23.86 55.69 -61.25
N LYS A 2 -24.10 55.74 -59.93
CA LYS A 2 -25.22 55.08 -59.23
C LYS A 2 -26.53 55.80 -59.55
N ALA A 3 -27.60 55.04 -59.74
CA ALA A 3 -28.96 55.53 -59.56
C ALA A 3 -29.57 54.69 -58.41
N ASP A 4 -29.77 55.36 -57.28
CA ASP A 4 -30.25 54.81 -56.03
C ASP A 4 -31.70 54.29 -56.16
N ARG A 5 -31.94 53.03 -55.77
CA ARG A 5 -33.29 52.57 -55.42
C ARG A 5 -33.49 52.70 -53.92
N VAL A 6 -34.43 53.56 -53.56
CA VAL A 6 -34.89 53.88 -52.20
C VAL A 6 -35.47 52.62 -51.53
N PRO A 7 -35.13 52.32 -50.26
CA PRO A 7 -35.72 51.19 -49.52
C PRO A 7 -37.21 51.45 -49.18
N VAL A 8 -38.04 50.42 -49.36
CA VAL A 8 -39.49 50.43 -49.05
C VAL A 8 -39.72 49.75 -47.70
N CYS A 9 -40.25 50.47 -46.70
CA CYS A 9 -40.62 49.90 -45.40
C CYS A 9 -41.99 49.21 -45.44
N LYS A 10 -42.04 47.90 -45.15
CA LYS A 10 -43.29 47.13 -44.98
C LYS A 10 -43.88 47.33 -43.57
N GLY A 11 -44.53 48.46 -43.33
CA GLY A 11 -45.14 48.83 -42.03
C GLY A 11 -46.52 48.22 -41.72
N HIS A 12 -46.81 46.98 -42.12
CA HIS A 12 -48.16 46.38 -41.95
C HIS A 12 -48.26 45.28 -40.87
N LEU A 13 -47.20 45.02 -40.10
CA LEU A 13 -47.18 43.83 -39.22
C LEU A 13 -47.33 44.10 -37.72
N VAL A 14 -47.54 45.35 -37.28
CA VAL A 14 -47.73 45.66 -35.85
C VAL A 14 -48.91 46.62 -35.63
N PRO A 15 -49.95 46.22 -34.89
CA PRO A 15 -51.06 47.11 -34.53
C PRO A 15 -50.60 48.21 -33.56
N HIS A 16 -51.03 49.45 -33.82
CA HIS A 16 -50.76 50.61 -32.96
C HIS A 16 -52.07 51.16 -32.36
N LEU A 17 -51.97 51.83 -31.21
CA LEU A 17 -53.13 52.43 -30.51
C LEU A 17 -53.82 53.54 -31.32
N THR A 18 -53.09 54.26 -32.17
CA THR A 18 -53.62 55.19 -33.16
C THR A 18 -53.00 54.86 -34.52
N GLY A 19 -53.82 54.63 -35.55
CA GLY A 19 -53.33 54.32 -36.88
C GLY A 19 -52.64 55.53 -37.51
N ARG A 20 -51.39 55.39 -37.93
CA ARG A 20 -50.68 56.40 -38.75
C ARG A 20 -49.99 55.72 -39.92
N SER A 21 -50.05 56.36 -41.09
CA SER A 21 -49.27 55.99 -42.26
C SER A 21 -47.81 56.40 -42.04
N ILE A 22 -46.90 55.43 -42.02
CA ILE A 22 -45.46 55.66 -41.81
C ILE A 22 -44.85 56.15 -43.13
N GLN A 23 -44.27 57.36 -43.13
CA GLN A 23 -43.52 57.92 -44.26
C GLN A 23 -42.02 57.55 -44.09
N CYS A 24 -41.32 57.16 -45.16
CA CYS A 24 -39.92 56.74 -45.06
C CYS A 24 -39.00 57.96 -44.82
N CYS A 25 -38.20 57.92 -43.76
CA CYS A 25 -37.22 58.97 -43.43
C CYS A 25 -35.86 58.71 -44.10
N ASN A 26 -35.18 59.78 -44.53
CA ASN A 26 -33.76 59.79 -44.91
C ASN A 26 -32.86 59.91 -43.65
N ASN A 27 -31.54 59.71 -43.83
CA ASN A 27 -30.53 59.39 -42.78
C ASN A 27 -30.34 60.40 -41.62
N THR A 28 -31.24 61.35 -41.44
CA THR A 28 -31.15 62.40 -40.41
C THR A 28 -32.42 62.55 -39.57
N ASP A 29 -33.51 61.81 -39.85
CA ASP A 29 -34.77 61.97 -39.11
C ASP A 29 -35.25 60.69 -38.42
N LEU A 30 -35.47 60.78 -37.09
CA LEU A 30 -35.92 59.69 -36.22
C LEU A 30 -37.43 59.46 -36.34
N CYS A 31 -37.88 58.95 -37.49
CA CYS A 31 -39.29 58.67 -37.85
C CYS A 31 -40.10 57.86 -36.83
N ASN A 32 -39.44 57.10 -35.95
CA ASN A 32 -40.09 56.16 -35.02
C ASN A 32 -40.13 56.65 -33.57
N LYS A 33 -39.67 57.88 -33.29
CA LYS A 33 -39.54 58.42 -31.92
C LYS A 33 -40.88 58.48 -31.14
N PHE A 34 -42.01 58.43 -31.83
CA PHE A 34 -43.35 58.53 -31.24
C PHE A 34 -44.28 57.35 -31.55
N LEU A 35 -43.74 56.21 -32.01
CA LEU A 35 -44.55 54.99 -32.19
C LEU A 35 -44.71 54.26 -30.85
N THR A 36 -45.95 54.01 -30.45
CA THR A 36 -46.29 53.19 -29.28
C THR A 36 -46.90 51.87 -29.77
N PRO A 37 -46.12 50.77 -29.86
CA PRO A 37 -46.64 49.47 -30.29
C PRO A 37 -47.55 48.87 -29.21
N ARG A 38 -48.61 48.17 -29.62
CA ARG A 38 -49.42 47.36 -28.71
C ARG A 38 -48.73 46.00 -28.55
N ILE A 39 -48.13 45.75 -27.39
CA ILE A 39 -47.59 44.43 -27.05
C ILE A 39 -48.72 43.62 -26.42
N THR A 40 -49.31 42.69 -27.17
CA THR A 40 -50.18 41.66 -26.60
C THR A 40 -49.31 40.51 -26.11
N PHE A 41 -49.14 40.38 -24.81
CA PHE A 41 -48.53 39.19 -24.23
C PHE A 41 -49.49 38.01 -24.44
N ARG A 42 -49.13 37.09 -25.35
CA ARG A 42 -49.73 35.75 -25.36
C ARG A 42 -49.02 34.94 -24.29
N SER A 43 -49.70 34.69 -23.18
CA SER A 43 -49.32 33.64 -22.25
C SER A 43 -49.60 32.30 -22.93
N THR A 44 -48.57 31.65 -23.49
CA THR A 44 -48.60 30.20 -23.65
C THR A 44 -48.53 29.60 -22.24
N PRO A 45 -49.49 28.78 -21.80
CA PRO A 45 -49.32 28.01 -20.58
C PRO A 45 -48.04 27.18 -20.72
N ALA A 46 -47.17 27.21 -19.71
CA ALA A 46 -46.09 26.23 -19.66
C ALA A 46 -46.72 24.83 -19.67
N PRO A 47 -46.17 23.85 -20.39
CA PRO A 47 -46.63 22.48 -20.24
C PRO A 47 -46.47 22.09 -18.77
N ASP A 48 -47.49 21.43 -18.21
CA ASP A 48 -47.42 20.86 -16.87
C ASP A 48 -46.35 19.75 -16.89
N ILE A 49 -45.10 20.12 -16.59
CA ILE A 49 -44.07 19.14 -16.29
C ILE A 49 -44.39 18.63 -14.89
N VAL A 50 -45.00 17.46 -14.82
CA VAL A 50 -45.14 16.72 -13.56
C VAL A 50 -43.74 16.28 -13.14
N ILE A 51 -43.03 17.16 -12.42
CA ILE A 51 -41.85 16.78 -11.67
C ILE A 51 -42.39 16.04 -10.45
N TYR A 52 -42.33 14.71 -10.48
CA TYR A 52 -42.55 13.92 -9.29
C TYR A 52 -41.44 14.28 -8.30
N ASP A 53 -41.78 14.94 -7.19
CA ASP A 53 -40.85 15.34 -6.12
C ASP A 53 -40.02 14.16 -5.57
N ASP A 54 -40.50 12.93 -5.81
CA ASP A 54 -39.85 11.70 -5.40
C ASP A 54 -38.75 11.20 -6.37
N ILE A 55 -38.62 11.74 -7.60
CA ILE A 55 -37.62 11.24 -8.57
C ILE A 55 -36.18 11.31 -8.02
N PRO A 56 -35.72 12.41 -7.39
CA PRO A 56 -34.40 12.45 -6.77
C PRO A 56 -34.26 11.43 -5.64
N PHE A 57 -35.34 11.19 -4.89
CA PHE A 57 -35.37 10.27 -3.76
C PHE A 57 -35.35 8.81 -4.22
N ILE A 58 -36.12 8.47 -5.26
CA ILE A 58 -36.13 7.17 -5.92
C ILE A 58 -34.79 6.90 -6.60
N ALA A 59 -34.19 7.90 -7.28
CA ALA A 59 -32.86 7.77 -7.87
C ALA A 59 -31.78 7.60 -6.81
N LEU A 60 -31.88 8.31 -5.68
CA LEU A 60 -30.98 8.15 -4.53
C LEU A 60 -31.15 6.78 -3.89
N ILE A 61 -32.39 6.33 -3.66
CA ILE A 61 -32.67 5.00 -3.11
C ILE A 61 -32.19 3.94 -4.10
N LEU A 62 -32.50 4.00 -5.39
CA LEU A 62 -32.00 3.04 -6.38
C LEU A 62 -30.48 3.06 -6.45
N SER A 63 -29.84 4.23 -6.41
CA SER A 63 -28.37 4.36 -6.38
C SER A 63 -27.78 3.72 -5.12
N LEU A 64 -28.36 4.00 -3.95
CA LEU A 64 -27.95 3.39 -2.68
C LEU A 64 -28.22 1.89 -2.65
N THR A 65 -29.36 1.44 -3.17
CA THR A 65 -29.75 0.03 -3.21
C THR A 65 -28.87 -0.74 -4.19
N ILE A 66 -28.56 -0.15 -5.36
CA ILE A 66 -27.58 -0.68 -6.31
C ILE A 66 -26.19 -0.67 -5.66
N CYS A 67 -25.76 0.39 -4.98
CA CYS A 67 -24.50 0.41 -4.23
C CYS A 67 -24.45 -0.69 -3.16
N LEU A 68 -25.54 -0.91 -2.41
CA LEU A 68 -25.64 -1.94 -1.37
C LEU A 68 -25.69 -3.36 -1.96
N ILE A 69 -26.37 -3.56 -3.09
CA ILE A 69 -26.42 -4.84 -3.83
C ILE A 69 -25.09 -5.13 -4.54
N VAL A 70 -24.40 -4.10 -5.02
CA VAL A 70 -23.14 -4.16 -5.79
C VAL A 70 -21.91 -4.08 -4.88
N GLN A 71 -22.06 -3.85 -3.57
CA GLN A 71 -20.99 -4.02 -2.56
C GLN A 71 -20.62 -5.51 -2.40
N ARG A 72 -20.14 -6.12 -3.47
CA ARG A 72 -19.31 -7.32 -3.41
C ARG A 72 -17.97 -6.87 -2.85
N THR A 73 -17.79 -7.10 -1.55
CA THR A 73 -16.49 -6.91 -0.91
C THR A 73 -15.42 -7.68 -1.67
N ILE A 74 -14.17 -7.24 -1.59
CA ILE A 74 -13.05 -7.86 -2.33
C ILE A 74 -12.97 -9.36 -1.96
N ALA A 75 -13.20 -9.71 -0.70
CA ALA A 75 -13.23 -11.08 -0.22
C ALA A 75 -14.28 -11.98 -0.90
N LYS A 76 -15.41 -11.43 -1.35
CA LYS A 76 -16.44 -12.20 -2.07
C LYS A 76 -16.06 -12.50 -3.53
N GLN A 77 -15.11 -11.75 -4.09
CA GLN A 77 -14.65 -11.89 -5.48
C GLN A 77 -13.34 -12.70 -5.59
N ILE A 78 -12.71 -13.02 -4.46
CA ILE A 78 -11.46 -13.78 -4.39
C ILE A 78 -11.76 -15.27 -4.49
N GLN A 79 -11.04 -15.93 -5.39
CA GLN A 79 -11.03 -17.38 -5.51
C GLN A 79 -9.76 -17.93 -4.86
N MET A 80 -9.90 -18.60 -3.72
CA MET A 80 -8.78 -19.29 -3.05
C MET A 80 -8.30 -20.45 -3.93
N VAL A 81 -6.99 -20.61 -4.11
CA VAL A 81 -6.39 -21.67 -4.94
C VAL A 81 -5.81 -22.77 -4.05
N HIS A 82 -4.72 -22.49 -3.34
CA HIS A 82 -4.11 -23.43 -2.39
C HIS A 82 -3.35 -22.68 -1.29
N THR A 83 -3.12 -23.34 -0.17
CA THR A 83 -2.33 -22.81 0.95
C THR A 83 -0.85 -22.78 0.57
N VAL A 84 -0.21 -21.62 0.72
CA VAL A 84 1.22 -21.41 0.47
C VAL A 84 2.01 -21.66 1.75
N GLY A 85 1.48 -21.25 2.90
CA GLY A 85 2.16 -21.45 4.16
C GLY A 85 1.27 -21.21 5.38
N LYS A 86 1.71 -21.74 6.51
CA LYS A 86 1.09 -21.53 7.82
C LYS A 86 2.08 -20.83 8.73
N GLY A 87 1.68 -19.68 9.26
CA GLY A 87 2.50 -18.87 10.16
C GLY A 87 1.89 -18.78 11.56
N ARG A 88 2.53 -17.97 12.40
CA ARG A 88 2.06 -17.68 13.77
C ARG A 88 0.65 -17.08 13.78
N TYR A 89 0.40 -16.16 12.85
CA TYR A 89 -0.81 -15.32 12.86
C TYR A 89 -1.98 -15.92 12.10
N GLY A 90 -1.74 -16.95 11.28
CA GLY A 90 -2.72 -17.46 10.36
C GLY A 90 -2.13 -18.24 9.20
N GLU A 91 -2.91 -18.38 8.14
CA GLU A 91 -2.56 -19.13 6.94
C GLU A 91 -2.52 -18.20 5.73
N VAL A 92 -1.48 -18.34 4.91
CA VAL A 92 -1.31 -17.59 3.66
C VAL A 92 -1.72 -18.48 2.50
N TRP A 93 -2.58 -17.96 1.65
CA TRP A 93 -3.11 -18.65 0.48
C TRP A 93 -2.73 -17.93 -0.80
N LEU A 94 -2.41 -18.69 -1.83
CA LEU A 94 -2.47 -18.20 -3.20
C LEU A 94 -3.95 -18.11 -3.57
N ALA A 95 -4.36 -16.98 -4.11
CA ALA A 95 -5.70 -16.77 -4.62
C ALA A 95 -5.68 -16.03 -5.97
N ARG A 96 -6.84 -16.00 -6.63
CA ARG A 96 -7.06 -15.21 -7.84
C ARG A 96 -8.09 -14.12 -7.59
N TRP A 97 -7.77 -12.91 -8.04
CA TRP A 97 -8.67 -11.77 -8.02
C TRP A 97 -8.60 -11.06 -9.38
N ARG A 98 -9.74 -10.98 -10.08
CA ARG A 98 -9.84 -10.39 -11.44
C ARG A 98 -8.82 -10.97 -12.44
N GLY A 99 -8.53 -12.27 -12.33
CA GLY A 99 -7.57 -12.98 -13.19
C GLY A 99 -6.12 -12.96 -12.66
N GLU A 100 -5.77 -11.97 -11.84
CA GLU A 100 -4.43 -11.81 -11.27
C GLU A 100 -4.21 -12.68 -10.04
N ARG A 101 -2.95 -13.05 -9.79
CA ARG A 101 -2.55 -13.80 -8.59
C ARG A 101 -2.32 -12.85 -7.42
N VAL A 102 -2.92 -13.16 -6.29
CA VAL A 102 -2.80 -12.41 -5.04
C VAL A 102 -2.50 -13.35 -3.88
N ALA A 103 -1.84 -12.85 -2.86
CA ALA A 103 -1.66 -13.56 -1.60
C ALA A 103 -2.76 -13.12 -0.63
N VAL A 104 -3.39 -14.07 0.06
CA VAL A 104 -4.43 -13.82 1.05
C VAL A 104 -4.00 -14.42 2.37
N LYS A 105 -3.62 -13.58 3.33
CA LYS A 105 -3.34 -13.97 4.70
C LYS A 105 -4.68 -14.00 5.46
N VAL A 106 -5.09 -15.19 5.87
CA VAL A 106 -6.29 -15.47 6.67
C VAL A 106 -5.83 -15.58 8.12
N PHE A 107 -6.20 -14.61 8.95
CA PHE A 107 -5.78 -14.56 10.35
C PHE A 107 -6.65 -15.47 11.23
N PHE A 108 -6.05 -16.05 12.26
CA PHE A 108 -6.82 -16.68 13.33
C PHE A 108 -7.61 -15.62 14.08
N THR A 109 -8.79 -15.99 14.60
CA THR A 109 -9.65 -15.06 15.35
C THR A 109 -8.98 -14.54 16.63
N THR A 110 -8.04 -15.30 17.20
CA THR A 110 -7.21 -14.88 18.35
C THR A 110 -6.18 -13.81 18.01
N GLU A 111 -5.94 -13.55 16.73
CA GLU A 111 -4.89 -12.66 16.21
C GLU A 111 -5.48 -11.37 15.60
N GLU A 112 -6.63 -10.93 16.09
CA GLU A 112 -7.32 -9.69 15.65
C GLU A 112 -6.43 -8.45 15.82
N ALA A 113 -5.73 -8.34 16.95
CA ALA A 113 -4.81 -7.23 17.19
C ALA A 113 -3.68 -7.16 16.13
N SER A 114 -3.13 -8.31 15.76
CA SER A 114 -2.10 -8.45 14.73
C SER A 114 -2.65 -8.05 13.34
N TRP A 115 -3.86 -8.51 12.99
CA TRP A 115 -4.52 -8.12 11.73
C TRP A 115 -4.80 -6.62 11.66
N PHE A 116 -5.33 -6.04 12.74
CA PHE A 116 -5.63 -4.62 12.82
C PHE A 116 -4.37 -3.77 12.68
N ARG A 117 -3.32 -4.10 13.44
CA ARG A 117 -2.01 -3.43 13.38
C ARG A 117 -1.41 -3.47 11.98
N GLU A 118 -1.39 -4.65 11.36
CA GLU A 118 -0.83 -4.84 10.03
C GLU A 118 -1.61 -4.04 8.98
N THR A 119 -2.96 -4.09 9.04
CA THR A 119 -3.83 -3.31 8.16
C THR A 119 -3.60 -1.80 8.30
N GLU A 120 -3.50 -1.31 9.54
CA GLU A 120 -3.27 0.11 9.82
C GLU A 120 -1.90 0.58 9.30
N ILE A 121 -0.86 -0.23 9.47
CA ILE A 121 0.48 0.08 8.94
C ILE A 121 0.43 0.16 7.42
N TYR A 122 -0.16 -0.83 6.73
CA TYR A 122 -0.26 -0.80 5.27
C TYR A 122 -1.07 0.39 4.74
N GLN A 123 -2.08 0.84 5.49
CA GLN A 123 -2.91 1.99 5.13
C GLN A 123 -2.27 3.34 5.46
N THR A 124 -1.10 3.36 6.09
CA THR A 124 -0.39 4.61 6.39
C THR A 124 -0.03 5.36 5.08
N VAL A 125 -0.13 6.70 5.12
CA VAL A 125 0.08 7.53 3.93
C VAL A 125 1.53 7.42 3.44
N LEU A 126 1.73 7.38 2.12
CA LEU A 126 3.05 7.21 1.49
C LEU A 126 3.79 5.92 1.89
N MET A 127 3.07 4.88 2.36
CA MET A 127 3.68 3.57 2.64
C MET A 127 4.13 2.79 1.43
N ARG A 128 3.46 2.99 0.28
CA ARG A 128 3.78 2.27 -0.94
C ARG A 128 5.20 2.59 -1.40
N HIS A 129 5.98 1.54 -1.63
CA HIS A 129 7.35 1.62 -2.08
C HIS A 129 7.71 0.33 -2.84
N GLU A 130 8.68 0.39 -3.76
CA GLU A 130 9.06 -0.75 -4.58
C GLU A 130 9.59 -1.94 -3.76
N ASN A 131 10.09 -1.72 -2.54
CA ASN A 131 10.60 -2.77 -1.66
C ASN A 131 9.75 -2.99 -0.41
N ILE A 132 8.48 -2.58 -0.45
CA ILE A 132 7.46 -2.93 0.54
C ILE A 132 6.40 -3.78 -0.17
N LEU A 133 5.89 -4.81 0.50
CA LEU A 133 4.87 -5.68 -0.08
C LEU A 133 3.63 -4.86 -0.48
N GLY A 134 3.17 -5.06 -1.72
CA GLY A 134 2.04 -4.33 -2.27
C GLY A 134 0.74 -4.70 -1.58
N PHE A 135 0.23 -3.81 -0.73
CA PHE A 135 -1.09 -3.94 -0.12
C PHE A 135 -2.20 -3.61 -1.11
N ILE A 136 -3.17 -4.53 -1.22
CA ILE A 136 -4.34 -4.38 -2.05
C ILE A 136 -5.54 -3.97 -1.19
N ALA A 137 -5.86 -4.79 -0.17
CA ALA A 137 -7.01 -4.57 0.69
C ALA A 137 -6.92 -5.37 1.99
N ALA A 138 -7.70 -4.96 2.98
CA ALA A 138 -8.07 -5.79 4.12
C ALA A 138 -9.59 -5.93 4.13
N ASP A 139 -10.11 -7.08 4.53
CA ASP A 139 -11.53 -7.36 4.49
C ASP A 139 -11.92 -8.36 5.59
N ILE A 140 -13.18 -8.36 5.98
CA ILE A 140 -13.73 -9.30 6.96
C ILE A 140 -14.84 -10.10 6.28
N LYS A 141 -14.64 -11.41 6.17
CA LYS A 141 -15.58 -12.33 5.54
C LYS A 141 -16.33 -13.13 6.61
N GLY A 142 -17.61 -12.84 6.79
CA GLY A 142 -18.51 -13.65 7.61
C GLY A 142 -19.18 -14.76 6.79
N THR A 143 -19.12 -16.00 7.29
CA THR A 143 -19.84 -17.17 6.70
C THR A 143 -21.02 -17.62 7.56
N GLY A 144 -21.52 -16.76 8.45
CA GLY A 144 -22.64 -17.03 9.35
C GLY A 144 -22.29 -17.86 10.60
N SER A 145 -21.23 -18.68 10.54
CA SER A 145 -20.76 -19.52 11.65
C SER A 145 -19.37 -19.13 12.18
N TRP A 146 -18.58 -18.40 11.39
CA TRP A 146 -17.33 -17.77 11.84
C TRP A 146 -16.98 -16.58 10.95
N THR A 147 -16.03 -15.77 11.45
CA THR A 147 -15.52 -14.57 10.80
C THR A 147 -14.06 -14.79 10.41
N GLN A 148 -13.73 -14.50 9.16
CA GLN A 148 -12.36 -14.55 8.65
C GLN A 148 -11.84 -13.13 8.42
N MET A 149 -10.74 -12.79 9.09
CA MET A 149 -10.03 -11.54 8.87
C MET A 149 -8.99 -11.78 7.76
N LEU A 150 -9.10 -11.02 6.68
CA LEU A 150 -8.31 -11.20 5.47
C LEU A 150 -7.42 -9.98 5.24
N LEU A 151 -6.19 -10.25 4.83
CA LEU A 151 -5.27 -9.25 4.30
C LEU A 151 -4.81 -9.73 2.91
N ILE A 152 -5.00 -8.87 1.91
CA ILE A 152 -4.78 -9.19 0.52
C ILE A 152 -3.61 -8.34 0.00
N THR A 153 -2.61 -9.01 -0.54
CA THR A 153 -1.40 -8.39 -1.07
C THR A 153 -1.05 -8.95 -2.45
N ASP A 154 -0.07 -8.32 -3.10
CA ASP A 154 0.60 -8.91 -4.25
C ASP A 154 1.16 -10.30 -3.89
N TYR A 155 1.14 -11.21 -4.85
CA TYR A 155 1.78 -12.52 -4.74
C TYR A 155 3.14 -12.52 -5.42
N HIS A 156 4.14 -13.13 -4.76
CA HIS A 156 5.49 -13.27 -5.29
C HIS A 156 5.87 -14.75 -5.35
N GLU A 157 6.17 -15.23 -6.56
CA GLU A 157 6.41 -16.66 -6.85
C GLU A 157 7.69 -17.22 -6.25
N ASN A 158 8.69 -16.37 -6.01
CA ASN A 158 9.96 -16.79 -5.40
C ASN A 158 9.87 -16.86 -3.87
N GLU A 159 8.65 -16.75 -3.32
CA GLU A 159 8.32 -16.90 -1.90
C GLU A 159 9.17 -16.01 -0.99
N SER A 160 9.47 -16.48 0.23
CA SER A 160 10.31 -15.74 1.17
C SER A 160 11.79 -15.89 0.79
N LEU A 161 12.60 -14.91 1.21
CA LEU A 161 14.04 -14.95 1.06
C LEU A 161 14.63 -16.19 1.75
N HIS A 162 14.05 -16.61 2.87
CA HIS A 162 14.40 -17.89 3.51
C HIS A 162 14.27 -19.06 2.53
N ASP A 163 13.13 -19.20 1.85
CA ASP A 163 12.86 -20.31 0.92
C ASP A 163 13.72 -20.20 -0.35
N TYR A 164 13.91 -18.97 -0.83
CA TYR A 164 14.78 -18.66 -1.95
C TYR A 164 16.24 -19.06 -1.69
N LEU A 165 16.78 -18.72 -0.52
CA LEU A 165 18.17 -18.99 -0.15
C LEU A 165 18.46 -20.49 0.11
N HIS A 166 17.44 -21.28 0.50
CA HIS A 166 17.58 -22.73 0.61
C HIS A 166 17.84 -23.41 -0.73
N THR A 167 17.25 -22.88 -1.81
CA THR A 167 17.24 -23.54 -3.12
C THR A 167 18.18 -22.88 -4.13
N ASN A 168 18.59 -21.63 -3.88
CA ASN A 168 19.41 -20.86 -4.81
C ASN A 168 20.80 -20.57 -4.24
N VAL A 169 21.77 -20.49 -5.14
CA VAL A 169 23.09 -19.89 -4.91
C VAL A 169 23.09 -18.54 -5.63
N LEU A 170 23.56 -17.50 -4.95
CA LEU A 170 23.64 -16.15 -5.48
C LEU A 170 25.00 -15.92 -6.15
N ASP A 171 25.02 -15.10 -7.19
CA ASP A 171 26.23 -14.40 -7.62
C ASP A 171 26.33 -13.02 -6.96
N SER A 172 27.42 -12.27 -7.22
CA SER A 172 27.61 -10.93 -6.65
C SER A 172 26.46 -9.99 -6.98
N SER A 173 25.99 -10.03 -8.23
CA SER A 173 24.95 -9.13 -8.71
C SER A 173 23.64 -9.38 -7.97
N SER A 174 23.21 -10.64 -7.91
CA SER A 174 22.00 -11.06 -7.21
C SER A 174 22.08 -10.76 -5.71
N LEU A 175 23.24 -11.00 -5.07
CA LEU A 175 23.47 -10.63 -3.67
C LEU A 175 23.25 -9.13 -3.45
N LEU A 176 23.88 -8.29 -4.27
CA LEU A 176 23.77 -6.84 -4.14
C LEU A 176 22.35 -6.35 -4.43
N THR A 177 21.67 -6.91 -5.44
CA THR A 177 20.27 -6.57 -5.74
C THR A 177 19.35 -6.92 -4.56
N LEU A 178 19.47 -8.11 -3.99
CA LEU A 178 18.66 -8.55 -2.84
C LEU A 178 18.94 -7.70 -1.60
N ALA A 179 20.23 -7.48 -1.28
CA ALA A 179 20.64 -6.72 -0.11
C ALA A 179 20.23 -5.24 -0.21
N LEU A 180 20.48 -4.60 -1.36
CA LEU A 180 20.14 -3.20 -1.60
C LEU A 180 18.62 -2.98 -1.54
N SER A 181 17.84 -3.86 -2.17
CA SER A 181 16.38 -3.75 -2.14
C SER A 181 15.80 -3.97 -0.74
N ALA A 182 16.32 -4.93 0.03
CA ALA A 182 15.91 -5.12 1.42
C ALA A 182 16.26 -3.88 2.27
N ALA A 183 17.49 -3.35 2.13
CA ALA A 183 17.92 -2.12 2.81
C ALA A 183 17.06 -0.92 2.44
N SER A 184 16.74 -0.75 1.15
CA SER A 184 15.88 0.32 0.63
C SER A 184 14.47 0.25 1.23
N GLY A 185 13.90 -0.95 1.35
CA GLY A 185 12.63 -1.17 2.03
C GLY A 185 12.67 -0.75 3.50
N VAL A 186 13.68 -1.19 4.25
CA VAL A 186 13.86 -0.82 5.66
C VAL A 186 14.10 0.68 5.82
N ALA A 187 14.93 1.28 4.97
CA ALA A 187 15.18 2.72 4.96
C ALA A 187 13.90 3.51 4.70
N HIS A 188 13.05 3.07 3.79
CA HIS A 188 11.74 3.68 3.54
C HIS A 188 10.83 3.60 4.77
N LEU A 189 10.77 2.47 5.45
CA LEU A 189 10.02 2.32 6.70
C LEU A 189 10.51 3.32 7.76
N HIS A 190 11.83 3.35 7.97
CA HIS A 190 12.50 4.14 9.02
C HIS A 190 12.46 5.65 8.77
N THR A 191 12.33 6.08 7.52
CA THR A 191 12.35 7.50 7.15
C THR A 191 11.00 8.15 7.45
N GLU A 192 11.01 9.26 8.19
CA GLU A 192 9.86 10.16 8.28
C GLU A 192 9.80 11.04 7.02
N ILE A 193 8.61 11.14 6.42
CA ILE A 193 8.38 12.00 5.25
C ILE A 193 7.50 13.16 5.69
N PHE A 194 8.04 14.38 5.68
CA PHE A 194 7.32 15.58 6.08
C PHE A 194 6.35 16.08 5.00
N GLY A 195 5.23 16.68 5.42
CA GLY A 195 4.25 17.30 4.53
C GLY A 195 2.83 17.26 5.11
N THR A 196 1.87 17.85 4.40
CA THR A 196 0.44 17.88 4.82
C THR A 196 -0.17 16.47 4.93
N ARG A 197 0.44 15.50 4.26
CA ARG A 197 0.14 14.07 4.36
C ARG A 197 1.44 13.28 4.48
N GLY A 198 2.19 13.58 5.54
CA GLY A 198 3.46 12.94 5.83
C GLY A 198 3.34 11.45 6.14
N LYS A 199 4.48 10.75 6.11
CA LYS A 199 4.62 9.37 6.60
C LYS A 199 5.38 9.41 7.92
N PRO A 200 4.84 8.85 9.02
CA PRO A 200 5.62 8.67 10.24
C PRO A 200 6.79 7.71 10.01
N ALA A 201 7.83 7.81 10.82
CA ALA A 201 8.87 6.78 10.87
C ALA A 201 8.27 5.48 11.46
N ILE A 202 8.66 4.33 10.91
CA ILE A 202 8.12 3.01 11.26
C ILE A 202 9.27 2.06 11.53
N ALA A 203 9.21 1.34 12.65
CA ALA A 203 10.11 0.24 12.96
C ALA A 203 9.32 -1.08 12.89
N HIS A 204 9.90 -2.10 12.28
CA HIS A 204 9.23 -3.34 11.93
C HIS A 204 9.17 -4.33 13.09
N ARG A 205 10.24 -4.46 13.88
CA ARG A 205 10.36 -5.32 15.08
C ARG A 205 10.32 -6.84 14.83
N ASP A 206 10.32 -7.29 13.58
CA ASP A 206 10.41 -8.72 13.23
C ASP A 206 11.05 -8.92 11.86
N ILE A 207 12.10 -8.15 11.56
CA ILE A 207 12.91 -8.36 10.35
C ILE A 207 13.59 -9.73 10.43
N LYS A 208 13.35 -10.55 9.41
CA LYS A 208 13.95 -11.88 9.23
C LYS A 208 13.75 -12.33 7.79
N SER A 209 14.54 -13.31 7.34
CA SER A 209 14.46 -13.83 5.96
C SER A 209 13.08 -14.39 5.57
N LYS A 210 12.27 -14.88 6.53
CA LYS A 210 10.88 -15.31 6.27
C LYS A 210 9.88 -14.17 6.03
N ASN A 211 10.19 -12.96 6.50
CA ASN A 211 9.34 -11.77 6.35
C ASN A 211 9.81 -10.86 5.20
N ILE A 212 10.75 -11.32 4.38
CA ILE A 212 11.23 -10.62 3.19
C ILE A 212 10.89 -11.52 2.01
N LEU A 213 10.13 -11.02 1.03
CA LEU A 213 9.76 -11.77 -0.16
C LEU A 213 10.68 -11.46 -1.33
N VAL A 214 10.98 -12.45 -2.16
CA VAL A 214 11.76 -12.25 -3.38
C VAL A 214 10.82 -12.05 -4.57
N LYS A 215 11.02 -10.99 -5.33
CA LYS A 215 10.24 -10.67 -6.53
C LYS A 215 10.81 -11.39 -7.74
N ARG A 216 9.99 -11.47 -8.80
CA ARG A 216 10.41 -12.04 -10.09
C ARG A 216 11.60 -11.32 -10.73
N ASN A 217 11.77 -10.03 -10.46
CA ASN A 217 12.90 -9.23 -10.95
C ASN A 217 14.15 -9.32 -10.07
N GLY A 218 14.18 -10.20 -9.06
CA GLY A 218 15.32 -10.38 -8.15
C GLY A 218 15.42 -9.37 -7.01
N GLN A 219 14.51 -8.38 -6.91
CA GLN A 219 14.46 -7.47 -5.76
C GLN A 219 13.65 -8.07 -4.60
N CYS A 220 13.84 -7.52 -3.40
CA CYS A 220 13.09 -7.86 -2.19
C CYS A 220 11.86 -6.97 -1.99
N ALA A 221 10.89 -7.48 -1.23
CA ALA A 221 9.83 -6.70 -0.58
C ALA A 221 9.70 -7.09 0.90
N ILE A 222 9.69 -6.10 1.80
CA ILE A 222 9.45 -6.33 3.23
C ILE A 222 7.95 -6.57 3.47
N ALA A 223 7.63 -7.57 4.29
CA ALA A 223 6.27 -8.02 4.59
C ALA A 223 6.09 -8.30 6.10
N ASP A 224 4.86 -8.55 6.54
CA ASP A 224 4.46 -8.85 7.93
C ASP A 224 4.66 -7.71 8.93
N PHE A 225 3.75 -6.73 8.89
CA PHE A 225 3.79 -5.55 9.77
C PHE A 225 2.96 -5.71 11.06
N GLY A 226 2.60 -6.94 11.44
CA GLY A 226 1.74 -7.19 12.61
C GLY A 226 2.35 -6.75 13.96
N LEU A 227 3.66 -6.51 14.01
CA LEU A 227 4.38 -6.05 15.20
C LEU A 227 4.95 -4.63 15.07
N ALA A 228 4.76 -3.97 13.93
CA ALA A 228 5.39 -2.69 13.64
C ALA A 228 4.84 -1.57 14.54
N VAL A 229 5.69 -0.57 14.77
CA VAL A 229 5.38 0.63 15.57
C VAL A 229 5.71 1.90 14.77
N ARG A 230 4.91 2.94 14.97
CA ARG A 230 5.05 4.28 14.40
C ARG A 230 5.54 5.26 15.45
N TYR A 231 6.37 6.18 15.00
CA TYR A 231 6.69 7.40 15.72
C TYR A 231 5.65 8.49 15.40
N ILE A 232 5.06 9.08 16.43
CA ILE A 232 4.09 10.18 16.34
C ILE A 232 4.83 11.48 16.70
N SER A 233 5.33 12.19 15.69
CA SER A 233 6.19 13.36 15.88
C SER A 233 5.49 14.52 16.59
N GLU A 234 4.17 14.67 16.44
CA GLU A 234 3.41 15.74 17.09
C GLU A 234 3.37 15.61 18.62
N SER A 235 3.45 14.38 19.12
CA SER A 235 3.37 14.09 20.56
C SER A 235 4.67 13.56 21.15
N ASN A 236 5.70 13.38 20.31
CA ASN A 236 6.95 12.71 20.65
C ASN A 236 6.69 11.35 21.36
N LYS A 237 5.77 10.56 20.81
CA LYS A 237 5.38 9.25 21.36
C LYS A 237 5.53 8.16 20.33
N ILE A 238 5.67 6.93 20.83
CA ILE A 238 5.68 5.71 20.03
C ILE A 238 4.35 4.98 20.30
N ASP A 239 3.68 4.51 19.25
CA ASP A 239 2.40 3.81 19.36
C ASP A 239 2.55 2.33 19.75
N ILE A 240 3.32 2.08 20.81
CA ILE A 240 3.74 0.75 21.24
C ILE A 240 2.76 0.09 22.22
N ALA A 241 2.52 -1.21 22.03
CA ALA A 241 1.82 -2.03 23.01
C ALA A 241 2.71 -2.32 24.25
N PRO A 242 2.14 -2.62 25.44
CA PRO A 242 2.92 -2.76 26.68
C PRO A 242 4.04 -3.82 26.64
N ASN A 243 3.90 -4.85 25.80
CA ASN A 243 4.92 -5.89 25.65
C ASN A 243 5.96 -5.51 24.58
N THR A 244 7.20 -5.32 25.02
CA THR A 244 8.33 -4.93 24.17
C THR A 244 9.09 -6.14 23.61
N ARG A 245 9.07 -7.28 24.33
CA ARG A 245 9.67 -8.58 23.93
C ARG A 245 8.79 -9.31 22.92
N VAL A 246 8.76 -8.79 21.70
CA VAL A 246 8.03 -9.38 20.56
C VAL A 246 8.97 -9.59 19.37
N GLY A 247 8.53 -10.40 18.41
CA GLY A 247 9.32 -10.81 17.25
C GLY A 247 9.95 -12.19 17.45
N THR A 248 10.79 -12.57 16.48
CA THR A 248 11.42 -13.88 16.42
C THR A 248 12.71 -13.89 17.24
N ARG A 249 12.75 -14.68 18.31
CA ARG A 249 13.83 -14.68 19.31
C ARG A 249 15.24 -14.74 18.71
N ARG A 250 15.43 -15.59 17.69
CA ARG A 250 16.71 -15.77 16.98
C ARG A 250 17.28 -14.47 16.38
N TYR A 251 16.42 -13.52 16.01
CA TYR A 251 16.79 -12.26 15.38
C TYR A 251 16.79 -11.08 16.34
N MET A 252 16.41 -11.27 17.61
CA MET A 252 16.33 -10.18 18.58
C MET A 252 17.71 -9.59 18.87
N ALA A 253 17.76 -8.25 18.88
CA ALA A 253 18.94 -7.49 19.27
C ALA A 253 19.26 -7.68 20.77
N PRO A 254 20.53 -7.51 21.19
CA PRO A 254 20.94 -7.68 22.58
C PRO A 254 20.10 -6.86 23.56
N GLU A 255 19.81 -5.60 23.23
CA GLU A 255 19.03 -4.67 24.05
C GLU A 255 17.56 -5.08 24.21
N VAL A 256 17.04 -5.89 23.28
CA VAL A 256 15.70 -6.50 23.38
C VAL A 256 15.75 -7.74 24.26
N LEU A 257 16.85 -8.50 24.19
CA LEU A 257 17.06 -9.72 24.96
C LEU A 257 17.39 -9.45 26.43
N ASP A 258 18.07 -8.34 26.76
CA ASP A 258 18.42 -8.00 28.15
C ASP A 258 17.47 -6.96 28.78
N GLU A 259 16.39 -6.59 28.08
CA GLU A 259 15.40 -5.56 28.50
C GLU A 259 15.98 -4.15 28.67
N SER A 260 17.17 -3.86 28.13
CA SER A 260 17.76 -2.51 28.18
C SER A 260 17.29 -1.56 27.07
N LEU A 261 16.42 -2.02 26.15
CA LEU A 261 15.86 -1.21 25.06
C LEU A 261 15.20 0.06 25.60
N ASN A 262 15.71 1.22 25.19
CA ASN A 262 15.08 2.50 25.51
C ASN A 262 13.80 2.70 24.68
N ILE A 263 12.66 2.46 25.31
CA ILE A 263 11.32 2.53 24.71
C ILE A 263 10.83 3.95 24.44
N ASP A 264 11.48 4.97 25.03
CA ASP A 264 11.14 6.37 24.80
C ASP A 264 11.89 6.94 23.58
N ALA A 265 12.95 6.27 23.14
CA ALA A 265 13.74 6.65 21.97
C ALA A 265 13.39 5.76 20.77
N PHE A 266 12.72 6.34 19.76
CA PHE A 266 12.33 5.59 18.56
C PHE A 266 13.53 5.02 17.80
N ASP A 267 14.68 5.70 17.85
CA ASP A 267 15.94 5.21 17.27
C ASP A 267 16.34 3.83 17.81
N SER A 268 16.03 3.49 19.06
CA SER A 268 16.31 2.16 19.61
C SER A 268 15.62 1.05 18.82
N PHE A 269 14.37 1.27 18.39
CA PHE A 269 13.64 0.30 17.58
C PHE A 269 14.21 0.18 16.17
N LYS A 270 14.66 1.29 15.58
CA LYS A 270 15.36 1.26 14.29
C LYS A 270 16.67 0.49 14.40
N MET A 271 17.44 0.68 15.46
CA MET A 271 18.70 -0.04 15.68
C MET A 271 18.48 -1.55 15.88
N ALA A 272 17.41 -1.95 16.56
CA ALA A 272 17.03 -3.35 16.68
C ALA A 272 16.65 -3.99 15.31
N ASP A 273 15.96 -3.25 14.44
CA ASP A 273 15.72 -3.68 13.05
C ASP A 273 17.03 -3.82 12.28
N MET A 274 17.98 -2.89 12.45
CA MET A 274 19.28 -2.93 11.77
C MET A 274 20.13 -4.13 12.21
N TYR A 275 20.10 -4.49 13.50
CA TYR A 275 20.71 -5.72 13.98
C TYR A 275 20.14 -6.94 13.26
N SER A 276 18.81 -7.02 13.21
CA SER A 276 18.08 -8.11 12.56
C SER A 276 18.39 -8.20 11.06
N LEU A 277 18.46 -7.04 10.37
CA LEU A 277 18.84 -6.95 8.96
C LEU A 277 20.30 -7.40 8.74
N GLY A 278 21.21 -7.13 9.67
CA GLY A 278 22.59 -7.63 9.62
C GLY A 278 22.66 -9.17 9.62
N LEU A 279 21.79 -9.83 10.38
CA LEU A 279 21.66 -11.29 10.37
C LEU A 279 21.13 -11.80 9.02
N VAL A 280 20.17 -11.10 8.42
CA VAL A 280 19.65 -11.43 7.08
C VAL A 280 20.75 -11.28 6.01
N PHE A 281 21.57 -10.22 6.08
CA PHE A 281 22.70 -10.07 5.15
C PHE A 281 23.72 -11.20 5.32
N TRP A 282 23.96 -11.66 6.55
CA TRP A 282 24.79 -12.84 6.78
C TRP A 282 24.22 -14.09 6.09
N GLU A 283 22.91 -14.32 6.15
CA GLU A 283 22.25 -15.42 5.43
C GLU A 283 22.47 -15.31 3.91
N MET A 284 22.32 -14.11 3.34
CA MET A 284 22.55 -13.88 1.91
C MET A 284 24.01 -14.13 1.52
N CYS A 285 24.97 -13.62 2.29
CA CYS A 285 26.41 -13.77 2.02
C CYS A 285 26.85 -15.24 2.04
N ARG A 286 26.25 -16.08 2.91
CA ARG A 286 26.52 -17.52 2.92
C ARG A 286 26.16 -18.20 1.61
N ARG A 287 25.09 -17.73 0.97
CA ARG A 287 24.62 -18.27 -0.32
C ARG A 287 25.24 -17.61 -1.52
N CYS A 288 26.08 -16.59 -1.34
CA CYS A 288 26.86 -16.01 -2.42
C CYS A 288 28.04 -16.92 -2.78
N ALA A 289 28.16 -17.30 -4.04
CA ALA A 289 29.30 -18.05 -4.56
C ALA A 289 30.55 -17.16 -4.61
N THR A 290 31.65 -17.66 -4.05
CA THR A 290 32.97 -17.02 -4.11
C THR A 290 33.92 -17.86 -4.99
N GLY A 291 34.92 -17.20 -5.61
CA GLY A 291 35.90 -17.89 -6.44
C GLY A 291 35.41 -18.41 -7.80
N ASN A 292 36.17 -19.33 -8.42
CA ASN A 292 36.01 -19.73 -9.82
C ASN A 292 34.91 -20.78 -10.09
N LYS A 293 34.24 -21.31 -9.06
CA LYS A 293 33.19 -22.34 -9.21
C LYS A 293 31.93 -21.90 -8.47
N LEU A 294 30.77 -21.97 -9.15
CA LEU A 294 29.46 -21.66 -8.56
C LEU A 294 29.09 -22.58 -7.37
N SER A 295 29.77 -23.72 -7.25
CA SER A 295 29.60 -24.70 -6.16
C SER A 295 30.30 -24.32 -4.84
N ALA A 296 30.88 -23.13 -4.73
CA ALA A 296 31.64 -22.68 -3.56
C ALA A 296 30.83 -21.72 -2.66
N ALA A 297 29.54 -22.00 -2.47
CA ALA A 297 28.71 -21.32 -1.47
C ALA A 297 28.46 -22.25 -0.28
N ASP A 298 28.37 -21.69 0.92
CA ASP A 298 28.06 -22.48 2.12
C ASP A 298 26.58 -22.85 2.11
N ASP A 299 26.23 -24.01 2.66
CA ASP A 299 24.83 -24.39 2.81
C ASP A 299 24.03 -23.35 3.60
N TYR A 300 22.75 -23.22 3.23
CA TYR A 300 21.83 -22.36 3.96
C TYR A 300 21.63 -22.89 5.37
N VAL A 301 21.74 -21.99 6.33
CA VAL A 301 21.49 -22.22 7.75
C VAL A 301 20.97 -20.93 8.36
N LEU A 302 20.19 -21.06 9.42
CA LEU A 302 19.72 -19.90 10.18
C LEU A 302 20.88 -19.28 10.99
N PRO A 303 20.82 -17.97 11.30
CA PRO A 303 21.77 -17.34 12.21
C PRO A 303 21.84 -18.09 13.55
N TYR A 304 23.03 -18.28 14.12
CA TYR A 304 23.24 -19.02 15.37
C TYR A 304 22.87 -20.51 15.34
N HIS A 305 22.75 -21.15 14.17
CA HIS A 305 22.41 -22.58 14.07
C HIS A 305 23.36 -23.53 14.82
N ASP A 306 24.61 -23.10 15.05
CA ASP A 306 25.67 -23.82 15.73
C ASP A 306 25.70 -23.58 17.25
N SER A 307 24.92 -22.62 17.73
CA SER A 307 24.98 -22.10 19.10
C SER A 307 23.68 -22.27 19.88
N VAL A 308 22.54 -22.43 19.19
CA VAL A 308 21.20 -22.57 19.81
C VAL A 308 20.35 -23.61 19.06
N PRO A 309 19.35 -24.24 19.71
CA PRO A 309 18.43 -25.17 19.05
C PRO A 309 17.59 -24.50 17.95
N SER A 310 16.87 -25.28 17.13
CA SER A 310 16.09 -24.78 15.98
C SER A 310 15.02 -23.76 16.36
N ASP A 311 14.31 -23.98 17.47
CA ASP A 311 13.35 -23.03 18.07
C ASP A 311 13.87 -22.60 19.46
N PRO A 312 14.75 -21.59 19.53
CA PRO A 312 15.40 -21.21 20.77
C PRO A 312 14.42 -20.49 21.71
N SER A 313 14.59 -20.73 23.00
CA SER A 313 13.96 -19.95 24.06
C SER A 313 14.55 -18.54 24.14
N PHE A 314 13.98 -17.72 25.00
CA PHE A 314 14.53 -16.38 25.24
C PHE A 314 15.87 -16.46 25.96
N GLU A 315 15.96 -17.38 26.92
CA GLU A 315 17.12 -17.67 27.74
C GLU A 315 18.29 -18.18 26.88
N ASP A 316 18.03 -19.06 25.91
CA ASP A 316 19.06 -19.54 24.97
C ASP A 316 19.69 -18.39 24.20
N MET A 317 18.87 -17.49 23.67
CA MET A 317 19.34 -16.34 22.89
C MET A 317 20.05 -15.32 23.77
N HIS A 318 19.53 -15.03 24.96
CA HIS A 318 20.17 -14.13 25.92
C HIS A 318 21.56 -14.64 26.33
N GLU A 319 21.69 -15.93 26.64
CA GLU A 319 22.97 -16.53 27.00
C GLU A 319 24.00 -16.42 25.87
N VAL A 320 23.60 -16.73 24.63
CA VAL A 320 24.53 -16.68 23.48
C VAL A 320 24.86 -15.24 23.06
N VAL A 321 23.86 -14.37 22.95
CA VAL A 321 24.00 -13.03 22.35
C VAL A 321 24.47 -11.98 23.36
N CYS A 322 23.98 -12.03 24.59
CA CYS A 322 24.24 -11.00 25.61
C CYS A 322 25.37 -11.42 26.57
N VAL A 323 25.30 -12.65 27.11
CA VAL A 323 26.29 -13.13 28.10
C VAL A 323 27.60 -13.53 27.41
N LYS A 324 27.54 -14.47 26.46
CA LYS A 324 28.72 -14.95 25.72
C LYS A 324 29.17 -14.03 24.59
N LYS A 325 28.32 -13.07 24.19
CA LYS A 325 28.59 -12.09 23.11
C LYS A 325 28.95 -12.75 21.77
N ILE A 326 28.38 -13.92 21.50
CA ILE A 326 28.61 -14.66 20.25
C ILE A 326 27.80 -14.01 19.12
N ARG A 327 28.35 -14.05 17.91
CA ARG A 327 27.71 -13.64 16.65
C ARG A 327 27.92 -14.74 15.60
N PRO A 328 27.10 -14.79 14.54
CA PRO A 328 27.26 -15.80 13.49
C PRO A 328 28.67 -15.73 12.89
N HIS A 329 29.30 -16.89 12.72
CA HIS A 329 30.66 -16.99 12.21
C HIS A 329 30.78 -16.42 10.78
N ILE A 330 31.78 -15.58 10.56
CA ILE A 330 32.11 -15.02 9.23
C ILE A 330 33.02 -16.03 8.51
N SER A 331 32.54 -16.57 7.39
CA SER A 331 33.30 -17.59 6.64
C SER A 331 34.64 -17.03 6.16
N THR A 332 35.73 -17.78 6.34
CA THR A 332 37.08 -17.35 5.91
C THR A 332 37.15 -17.09 4.41
N ARG A 333 36.33 -17.80 3.62
CA ARG A 333 36.25 -17.60 2.16
C ARG A 333 35.84 -16.17 1.78
N TRP A 334 35.05 -15.48 2.61
CA TRP A 334 34.65 -14.09 2.34
C TRP A 334 35.81 -13.11 2.43
N LEU A 335 36.89 -13.48 3.14
CA LEU A 335 38.09 -12.67 3.30
C LEU A 335 39.16 -13.02 2.25
N SER A 336 39.18 -14.26 1.76
CA SER A 336 40.25 -14.79 0.92
C SER A 336 39.92 -14.90 -0.57
N GLU A 337 38.64 -14.87 -0.94
CA GLU A 337 38.19 -15.10 -2.32
C GLU A 337 37.46 -13.87 -2.87
N GLU A 338 37.76 -13.49 -4.12
CA GLU A 338 37.03 -12.42 -4.80
C GLU A 338 35.58 -12.83 -5.11
N VAL A 339 34.69 -11.86 -5.00
CA VAL A 339 33.26 -12.02 -5.26
C VAL A 339 33.03 -12.06 -6.78
N LYS A 340 32.39 -13.12 -7.29
CA LYS A 340 32.27 -13.34 -8.73
C LYS A 340 31.24 -12.40 -9.40
N PHE A 341 31.72 -11.38 -10.10
CA PHE A 341 30.90 -10.63 -11.06
C PHE A 341 30.65 -11.50 -12.29
N ILE A 342 29.41 -11.95 -12.50
CA ILE A 342 29.02 -12.56 -13.77
C ILE A 342 28.69 -11.41 -14.72
N ASN A 343 29.55 -11.19 -15.71
CA ASN A 343 29.31 -10.23 -16.81
C ASN A 343 28.19 -10.71 -17.73
#